data_AF-A0A2U3PFU6-F1
#
_entry.id   AF-A0A2U3PFU6-F1
#
_cell.length_a   1.000
_cell.length_b   1.000
_cell.length_c   1.000
_cell.angle_alpha   90.00
_cell.angle_beta   90.00
_cell.angle_gamma   90.00
#
_symmetry.space_group_name_H-M   'P 1'
#
loop_
_entity.id
_entity.type
_entity.pdbx_description
1 polymer ?
#
loop_
_entity_poly.entity_id
_entity_poly.type
_entity_poly.pdbx_seq_one_letter_code
_entity_poly.pdbx_strand_id
1 'polypeptide(L)'
;VPTGISCPAGALLSASAVLTATIICAGAAGADPSQQDQFVALLQQLQIPPVDNVPALVAQAHQICGELDGGTSVDTVVNNEMNISFGDSPALHLQPDRVRRTVVRFITASVTVYCPKHQGELPPP
;
A
#
# COMPACT_ATOMS: atom_id res chain seq x y z
N VAL A 1 10.75 71.26 -5.46
CA VAL A 1 11.28 70.56 -4.25
C VAL A 1 10.95 69.08 -4.39
N PRO A 2 11.90 68.18 -4.63
CA PRO A 2 11.67 66.76 -4.47
C PRO A 2 12.24 66.29 -3.12
N THR A 3 11.41 65.63 -2.31
CA THR A 3 11.81 64.95 -1.07
C THR A 3 12.24 63.52 -1.41
N GLY A 4 13.38 63.09 -0.88
CA GLY A 4 14.01 61.81 -1.20
C GLY A 4 13.63 60.63 -0.30
N ILE A 5 13.82 59.43 -0.87
CA ILE A 5 14.46 58.20 -0.34
C ILE A 5 13.81 57.47 0.87
N SER A 6 13.31 56.25 0.64
CA SER A 6 13.89 54.98 1.16
C SER A 6 13.08 53.73 0.78
N CYS A 7 13.78 52.71 0.29
CA CYS A 7 13.32 51.33 -0.06
C CYS A 7 13.05 50.45 1.20
N PRO A 8 12.96 49.11 1.10
CA PRO A 8 11.92 48.26 0.50
C PRO A 8 11.37 47.28 1.56
N ALA A 9 10.16 46.73 1.41
CA ALA A 9 9.73 45.62 2.27
C ALA A 9 8.76 44.66 1.57
N GLY A 10 9.22 43.42 1.40
CA GLY A 10 8.35 42.24 1.46
C GLY A 10 7.65 41.85 0.18
N ALA A 11 8.39 41.33 -0.80
CA ALA A 11 7.83 40.42 -1.79
C ALA A 11 7.39 39.13 -1.08
N LEU A 12 6.09 39.00 -0.80
CA LEU A 12 5.49 37.71 -0.41
C LEU A 12 5.38 36.85 -1.66
N LEU A 13 6.45 36.11 -1.96
CA LEU A 13 6.42 35.01 -2.93
C LEU A 13 5.53 33.92 -2.35
N SER A 14 4.25 33.92 -2.74
CA SER A 14 3.36 32.78 -2.52
C SER A 14 3.82 31.66 -3.45
N ALA A 15 4.70 30.80 -2.93
CA ALA A 15 5.06 29.55 -3.60
C ALA A 15 3.83 28.64 -3.59
N SER A 16 3.02 28.75 -4.64
CA SER A 16 1.93 27.83 -4.92
C SER A 16 2.56 26.50 -5.33
N ALA A 17 2.63 25.54 -4.41
CA ALA A 17 2.98 24.17 -4.72
C ALA A 17 1.86 23.56 -5.55
N VAL A 18 1.98 23.64 -6.88
CA VAL A 18 1.12 22.89 -7.80
C VAL A 18 1.51 21.43 -7.66
N LEU A 19 0.70 20.63 -6.98
CA LEU A 19 0.80 19.18 -7.04
C LEU A 19 0.43 18.75 -8.46
N THR A 20 1.44 18.49 -9.28
CA THR A 20 1.28 17.80 -10.55
C THR A 20 0.88 16.36 -10.23
N ALA A 21 -0.40 16.04 -10.38
CA ALA A 21 -0.86 14.66 -10.34
C ALA A 21 -0.28 13.93 -11.56
N THR A 22 0.76 13.12 -11.36
CA THR A 22 1.27 12.25 -12.41
C THR A 22 0.26 11.13 -12.63
N ILE A 23 -0.51 11.25 -13.70
CA ILE A 23 -1.33 10.17 -14.24
C ILE A 23 -0.34 9.14 -14.80
N ILE A 24 -0.01 8.13 -13.99
CA ILE A 24 0.78 7.00 -14.46
C ILE A 24 -0.15 6.16 -15.34
N CYS A 25 0.02 6.29 -16.66
CA CYS A 25 -0.57 5.37 -17.62
C CYS A 25 -0.06 3.96 -17.31
N ALA A 26 -0.96 3.11 -16.84
CA ALA A 26 -0.72 1.70 -16.58
C ALA A 26 -0.42 0.98 -17.90
N GLY A 27 0.87 0.81 -18.21
CA GLY A 27 1.36 -0.20 -19.14
C GLY A 27 1.62 -1.49 -18.37
N ALA A 28 0.86 -2.53 -18.66
CA ALA A 28 1.06 -3.85 -18.08
C ALA A 28 2.41 -4.45 -18.51
N ALA A 29 3.29 -4.75 -17.55
CA ALA A 29 4.15 -5.94 -17.46
C ALA A 29 5.30 -5.71 -16.47
N GLY A 30 5.24 -6.35 -15.31
CA GLY A 30 6.25 -6.28 -14.25
C GLY A 30 5.96 -5.17 -13.25
N ALA A 31 5.97 -5.49 -11.96
CA ALA A 31 5.95 -4.48 -10.92
C ALA A 31 7.09 -3.48 -11.20
N ASP A 32 6.74 -2.20 -11.36
CA ASP A 32 7.75 -1.15 -11.42
C ASP A 32 8.62 -1.28 -10.15
N PRO A 33 9.96 -1.27 -10.25
CA PRO A 33 10.84 -1.41 -9.08
C PRO A 33 10.44 -0.48 -7.93
N SER A 34 9.91 0.71 -8.24
CA SER A 34 9.42 1.65 -7.25
C SER A 34 8.18 1.16 -6.47
N GLN A 35 7.29 0.38 -7.08
CA GLN A 35 6.12 -0.20 -6.39
C GLN A 35 6.53 -1.35 -5.48
N GLN A 36 7.48 -2.18 -5.89
CA GLN A 36 8.01 -3.24 -5.05
C GLN A 36 8.68 -2.67 -3.79
N ASP A 37 9.52 -1.65 -3.94
CA ASP A 37 10.16 -1.00 -2.81
C ASP A 37 9.15 -0.33 -1.86
N GLN A 38 8.11 0.31 -2.42
CA GLN A 38 7.00 0.85 -1.63
C GLN A 38 6.26 -0.23 -0.85
N PHE A 39 5.98 -1.37 -1.49
CA PHE A 39 5.32 -2.50 -0.86
C PHE A 39 6.14 -3.03 0.31
N VAL A 40 7.44 -3.28 0.11
CA VAL A 40 8.35 -3.74 1.19
C VAL A 40 8.42 -2.73 2.33
N ALA A 41 8.54 -1.43 2.02
CA ALA A 41 8.53 -0.38 3.03
C ALA A 41 7.22 -0.33 3.82
N LEU A 42 6.08 -0.62 3.17
CA LEU A 42 4.77 -0.65 3.83
C LEU A 42 4.60 -1.89 4.71
N LEU A 43 5.08 -3.06 4.27
CA LEU A 43 5.12 -4.26 5.11
C LEU A 43 5.89 -4.04 6.41
N GLN A 44 7.03 -3.35 6.33
CA GLN A 44 7.83 -2.97 7.50
C GLN A 44 7.07 -2.02 8.44
N GLN A 45 6.39 -1.00 7.89
CA GLN A 45 5.57 -0.09 8.67
C GLN A 45 4.41 -0.81 9.38
N LEU A 46 3.83 -1.81 8.73
CA LEU A 46 2.76 -2.64 9.30
C LEU A 46 3.28 -3.76 10.20
N GLN A 47 4.59 -3.82 10.45
CA GLN A 47 5.23 -4.80 11.33
C GLN A 47 4.99 -6.25 10.90
N ILE A 48 4.90 -6.48 9.59
CA ILE A 48 4.86 -7.84 9.04
C ILE A 48 6.30 -8.37 9.03
N PRO A 49 6.56 -9.58 9.55
CA PRO A 49 7.90 -10.15 9.56
C PRO A 49 8.50 -10.16 8.15
N PRO A 50 9.78 -9.80 7.97
CA PRO A 50 10.43 -9.92 6.68
C PRO A 50 10.43 -11.38 6.25
N VAL A 51 10.06 -11.61 4.99
CA VAL A 51 10.04 -12.93 4.37
C VAL A 51 11.14 -12.92 3.30
N ASP A 52 11.96 -13.97 3.26
CA ASP A 52 13.18 -13.99 2.45
C ASP A 52 12.90 -13.91 0.93
N ASN A 53 11.68 -14.28 0.50
CA ASN A 53 11.28 -14.31 -0.91
C ASN A 53 10.32 -13.16 -1.26
N VAL A 54 10.88 -11.96 -1.43
CA VAL A 54 10.11 -10.76 -1.83
C VAL A 54 9.36 -10.98 -3.16
N PRO A 55 9.93 -11.58 -4.22
CA PRO A 55 9.17 -11.88 -5.44
C PRO A 55 7.89 -12.70 -5.21
N ALA A 56 7.92 -13.66 -4.29
CA ALA A 56 6.72 -14.44 -3.95
C ALA A 56 5.66 -13.57 -3.24
N LEU A 57 6.06 -12.66 -2.34
CA LEU A 57 5.12 -11.74 -1.70
C LEU A 57 4.47 -10.78 -2.72
N VAL A 58 5.24 -10.29 -3.69
CA VAL A 58 4.70 -9.44 -4.76
C VAL A 58 3.71 -10.22 -5.62
N ALA A 59 4.03 -11.47 -5.97
CA ALA A 59 3.10 -12.34 -6.70
C ALA A 59 1.80 -12.58 -5.91
N GLN A 60 1.90 -12.82 -4.61
CA GLN A 60 0.74 -12.97 -3.73
C GLN A 60 -0.09 -11.69 -3.62
N ALA A 61 0.55 -10.53 -3.52
CA ALA A 61 -0.14 -9.23 -3.52
C ALA A 61 -0.93 -8.99 -4.82
N HIS A 62 -0.35 -9.35 -5.97
CA HIS A 62 -1.05 -9.29 -7.25
C HIS A 62 -2.19 -10.31 -7.34
N GLN A 63 -2.01 -11.52 -6.81
CA GLN A 63 -3.07 -12.54 -6.75
C GLN A 63 -4.28 -12.03 -5.94
N ILE A 64 -4.04 -11.46 -4.75
CA ILE A 64 -5.07 -10.83 -3.92
C ILE A 64 -5.83 -9.77 -4.70
N CYS A 65 -5.12 -8.87 -5.38
CA CYS A 65 -5.76 -7.85 -6.20
C CYS A 65 -6.57 -8.46 -7.37
N GLY A 66 -6.10 -9.55 -7.96
CA GLY A 66 -6.86 -10.29 -8.97
C GLY A 66 -8.15 -10.92 -8.44
N GLU A 67 -8.14 -11.42 -7.20
CA GLU A 67 -9.34 -11.96 -6.54
C GLU A 67 -10.38 -10.86 -6.25
N LEU A 68 -9.93 -9.70 -5.76
CA LEU A 68 -10.78 -8.54 -5.52
C LEU A 68 -11.36 -7.97 -6.82
N ASP A 69 -10.53 -7.87 -7.86
CA ASP A 69 -10.96 -7.49 -9.22
C ASP A 69 -12.02 -8.46 -9.77
N GLY A 70 -11.94 -9.74 -9.38
CA GLY A 70 -12.91 -10.78 -9.71
C GLY A 70 -14.22 -10.73 -8.90
N GLY A 71 -14.36 -9.77 -7.98
CA GLY A 71 -15.54 -9.60 -7.13
C GLY A 71 -15.52 -10.40 -5.82
N THR A 72 -14.38 -10.98 -5.46
CA THR A 72 -14.21 -11.62 -4.15
C THR A 72 -14.21 -10.58 -3.05
N SER A 73 -14.93 -10.82 -1.95
CA SER A 73 -14.94 -9.89 -0.82
C SER A 73 -13.62 -9.90 -0.05
N VAL A 74 -13.25 -8.76 0.55
CA VAL A 74 -12.04 -8.66 1.38
C VAL A 74 -12.04 -9.68 2.53
N ASP A 75 -13.18 -9.89 3.20
CA ASP A 75 -13.28 -10.92 4.26
C ASP A 75 -13.04 -12.34 3.72
N THR A 76 -13.50 -12.65 2.52
CA THR A 76 -13.22 -13.95 1.87
C THR A 76 -11.73 -14.09 1.59
N VAL A 77 -11.08 -13.06 1.06
CA VAL A 77 -9.62 -13.07 0.80
C VAL A 77 -8.84 -13.25 2.12
N VAL A 78 -9.23 -12.54 3.19
CA VAL A 78 -8.63 -12.71 4.53
C VAL A 78 -8.75 -14.16 4.99
N ASN A 79 -9.93 -14.76 4.88
CA ASN A 79 -10.14 -16.14 5.31
C ASN A 79 -9.33 -17.14 4.46
N ASN A 80 -9.23 -16.92 3.15
CA ASN A 80 -8.40 -17.75 2.27
C ASN A 80 -6.93 -17.68 2.69
N GLU A 81 -6.39 -16.49 2.92
CA GLU A 81 -5.00 -16.31 3.32
C GLU A 81 -4.68 -16.86 4.72
N MET A 82 -5.65 -16.78 5.64
CA MET A 82 -5.56 -17.48 6.91
C MET A 82 -5.50 -19.00 6.71
N ASN A 83 -6.35 -19.56 5.85
CA ASN A 83 -6.35 -20.99 5.55
C ASN A 83 -5.05 -21.46 4.89
N ILE A 84 -4.46 -20.66 4.00
CA ILE A 84 -3.13 -20.92 3.43
C ILE A 84 -2.09 -20.97 4.55
N SER A 85 -2.05 -19.94 5.40
CA SER A 85 -1.13 -19.88 6.54
C SER A 85 -1.26 -21.09 7.47
N PHE A 86 -2.49 -21.51 7.75
CA PHE A 86 -2.80 -22.67 8.57
C PHE A 86 -2.41 -24.01 7.91
N GLY A 87 -2.53 -24.10 6.58
CA GLY A 87 -2.05 -25.24 5.80
C GLY A 87 -0.54 -25.37 5.83
N ASP A 88 0.17 -24.24 5.72
CA ASP A 88 1.63 -24.19 5.78
C ASP A 88 2.18 -24.49 7.18
N SER A 89 1.48 -24.01 8.21
CA SER A 89 1.86 -24.24 9.61
C SER A 89 0.64 -24.46 10.49
N PRO A 90 0.27 -25.73 10.77
CA PRO A 90 -0.90 -26.06 11.59
C PRO A 90 -0.83 -25.48 13.01
N ALA A 91 0.38 -25.25 13.55
CA ALA A 91 0.58 -24.64 14.85
C ALA A 91 0.02 -23.21 14.94
N LEU A 92 -0.13 -22.51 13.81
CA LEU A 92 -0.72 -21.18 13.76
C LEU A 92 -2.20 -21.14 14.19
N HIS A 93 -2.90 -22.28 14.19
CA HIS A 93 -4.25 -22.39 14.79
C HIS A 93 -4.29 -22.03 16.28
N LEU A 94 -3.15 -22.06 16.97
CA LEU A 94 -3.06 -21.64 18.38
C LEU A 94 -3.12 -20.11 18.55
N GLN A 95 -2.96 -19.34 17.47
CA GLN A 95 -2.91 -17.87 17.49
C GLN A 95 -3.69 -17.25 16.31
N PRO A 96 -4.96 -17.61 16.09
CA PRO A 96 -5.69 -17.23 14.88
C PRO A 96 -5.88 -15.72 14.75
N ASP A 97 -6.11 -15.00 15.85
CA ASP A 97 -6.23 -13.53 15.85
C ASP A 97 -4.92 -12.83 15.49
N ARG A 98 -3.78 -13.43 15.83
CA ARG A 98 -2.47 -12.90 15.43
C ARG A 98 -2.27 -13.09 13.93
N VAL A 99 -2.62 -14.26 13.40
CA VAL A 99 -2.56 -14.54 11.96
C VAL A 99 -3.48 -13.60 11.20
N ARG A 100 -4.75 -13.47 11.62
CA ARG A 100 -5.73 -12.58 11.00
C ARG A 100 -5.21 -11.15 10.91
N ARG A 101 -4.63 -10.61 12.00
CA ARG A 101 -4.06 -9.26 11.99
C ARG A 101 -2.91 -9.11 11.00
N THR A 102 -2.02 -10.09 10.92
CA THR A 102 -0.92 -10.09 9.93
C THR A 102 -1.46 -10.15 8.50
N VAL A 103 -2.43 -11.03 8.23
CA VAL A 103 -3.07 -11.18 6.91
C VAL A 103 -3.80 -9.90 6.50
N VAL A 104 -4.59 -9.30 7.39
CA VAL A 104 -5.28 -8.03 7.11
C VAL A 104 -4.26 -6.94 6.79
N ARG A 105 -3.17 -6.83 7.57
CA ARG A 105 -2.09 -5.87 7.29
C ARG A 105 -1.46 -6.12 5.92
N PHE A 106 -1.24 -7.38 5.56
CA PHE A 106 -0.68 -7.73 4.26
C PHE A 106 -1.61 -7.29 3.12
N ILE A 107 -2.89 -7.63 3.20
CA ILE A 107 -3.91 -7.23 2.24
C ILE A 107 -4.02 -5.70 2.16
N THR A 108 -3.99 -4.99 3.28
CA THR A 108 -3.96 -3.52 3.30
C THR A 108 -2.77 -2.99 2.51
N ALA A 109 -1.58 -3.57 2.66
CA ALA A 109 -0.41 -3.16 1.89
C ALA A 109 -0.59 -3.45 0.39
N SER A 110 -1.10 -4.63 0.05
CA SER A 110 -1.35 -5.03 -1.34
C SER A 110 -2.35 -4.10 -2.02
N VAL A 111 -3.48 -3.82 -1.37
CA VAL A 111 -4.52 -2.90 -1.88
C VAL A 111 -3.98 -1.48 -2.00
N THR A 112 -3.16 -1.03 -1.04
CA THR A 112 -2.58 0.32 -1.07
C THR A 112 -1.66 0.52 -2.28
N VAL A 113 -0.83 -0.48 -2.61
CA VAL A 113 0.19 -0.35 -3.66
C VAL A 113 -0.32 -0.78 -5.04
N TYR A 114 -1.02 -1.92 -5.11
CA TYR A 114 -1.28 -2.60 -6.39
C TYR A 114 -2.74 -2.50 -6.87
N CYS A 115 -3.71 -2.28 -5.99
CA CYS A 115 -5.12 -2.15 -6.38
C CYS A 115 -5.90 -1.12 -5.54
N PRO A 116 -5.53 0.17 -5.60
CA PRO A 116 -6.05 1.22 -4.71
C PRO A 116 -7.55 1.47 -4.83
N LYS A 117 -8.19 1.03 -5.93
CA LYS A 117 -9.65 1.11 -6.10
C LYS A 117 -10.43 0.34 -5.02
N HIS A 118 -9.81 -0.67 -4.39
CA HIS A 118 -10.40 -1.48 -3.32
C HIS A 118 -10.13 -0.93 -1.91
N GLN A 119 -9.49 0.23 -1.76
CA GLN A 119 -9.22 0.82 -0.43
C GLN A 119 -10.48 1.04 0.40
N GLY A 120 -11.60 1.38 -0.25
CA GLY A 120 -12.88 1.59 0.43
C GLY A 120 -13.55 0.32 0.98
N GLU A 121 -13.01 -0.85 0.64
CA GLU A 121 -13.53 -2.16 1.05
C GLU A 121 -12.73 -2.76 2.21
N LEU A 122 -11.59 -2.13 2.57
CA LEU A 122 -10.74 -2.59 3.65
C LEU A 122 -11.42 -2.43 5.02
N PRO A 123 -11.18 -3.36 5.96
CA PRO A 123 -11.64 -3.19 7.32
C PRO A 123 -10.97 -1.97 7.97
N PRO A 124 -11.65 -1.32 8.94
CA PRO A 124 -11.06 -0.20 9.66
C PRO A 124 -9.79 -0.65 10.42
N PRO A 125 -8.81 0.26 10.58
CA PRO A 125 -7.54 -0.02 11.26
C PRO A 125 -7.69 -0.30 12.76
#